data_AF-A0A8X8BUA3-F1
#
_entry.id   AF-A0A8X8BUA3-F1
#
_cell.length_a   1.000
_cell.length_b   1.000
_cell.length_c   1.000
_cell.angle_alpha   90.00
_cell.angle_beta   90.00
_cell.angle_gamma   90.00
#
_symmetry.space_group_name_H-M   'P 1'
#
loop_
_entity.id
_entity.type
_entity.pdbx_description
1 polymer ?
#
loop_
_entity_poly.entity_id
_entity_poly.type
_entity_poly.pdbx_seq_one_letter_code
_entity_poly.pdbx_strand_id
1 'polypeptide(L)'
;MTPPCSPNPSTDFTGRVTRDKNVVVEVSKPLDEVDIQTDTLLMAVPKSYEELMKQEKCSSQEVIALEKRIEMWTVSTGPISKKPPSPALPKLSAASTNEDLPSEVTDFEKFLHKTGGRQGGWDDYDHQNFLKIWTKHNGKKSYMEEALLYLPGRTQEEIKQHEDWYQEFLFLEERKKEAIQLWKSKKNQEKEKFLKQQEKLEDLKTQKELARVEAYRKKLEQEKEDKQAKLQEWKKKKELELAAEEEKQCQAEVQKRRKIKEEQQRQLEVKAIVETYARQKKEEEMHERLKQEVQEQSEREERQRLSARAIVKFRERDMQKVFEKVLEKHSKEEEEHEREKKIAKVKQKGPGVNHPYDSGHVAMTYTGLACLIILGDDLSRVNKQACLAGLKALQLEDGSFYAVPEGSENDMRFVYCAACICYMLSDWSGMDVKKAIDYIRRSMLLEVFQYTNFEKNRNYILSTQDRLVGGFAKWPDSHPDALHAYFGICGLSLIGEGNLRKVHPALNLRNEDPLNLSILPSGRIGTKIRIFSVTANEERRTQRSVPIHFNLVEEKCGVQEITISNVQQAPL
;
A
#
# COMPACT_ATOMS: atom_id res chain seq x y z
N MET A 1 -14.88 39.72 20.16
CA MET A 1 -15.90 39.06 19.32
C MET A 1 -15.62 37.56 19.33
N THR A 2 -16.69 36.78 19.44
CA THR A 2 -16.80 35.30 19.48
C THR A 2 -16.68 34.65 18.08
N PRO A 3 -16.62 33.31 17.92
CA PRO A 3 -16.25 32.21 18.84
C PRO A 3 -15.28 31.19 18.12
N PRO A 4 -15.36 29.85 18.26
CA PRO A 4 -14.66 29.06 19.30
C PRO A 4 -13.81 27.89 18.75
N CYS A 5 -13.08 27.19 19.63
CA CYS A 5 -12.79 25.76 19.46
C CYS A 5 -12.68 25.05 20.82
N SER A 6 -13.61 24.13 21.06
CA SER A 6 -13.62 23.21 22.19
C SER A 6 -12.88 21.91 21.84
N PRO A 7 -11.97 21.40 22.70
CA PRO A 7 -11.48 20.03 22.57
C PRO A 7 -12.47 19.05 23.21
N ASN A 8 -12.57 17.84 22.67
CA ASN A 8 -13.15 16.68 23.34
C ASN A 8 -12.46 15.40 22.84
N PRO A 9 -12.50 14.27 23.60
CA PRO A 9 -11.27 13.50 23.80
C PRO A 9 -11.23 12.16 23.07
N SER A 10 -10.03 11.59 23.10
CA SER A 10 -9.72 10.17 22.93
C SER A 10 -10.78 9.22 23.52
N THR A 11 -11.15 8.20 22.74
CA THR A 11 -11.25 6.84 23.28
C THR A 11 -10.46 5.90 22.37
N ASP A 12 -9.56 5.16 23.00
CA ASP A 12 -8.71 4.14 22.40
C ASP A 12 -9.46 2.80 22.41
N PHE A 13 -9.30 1.98 21.36
CA PHE A 13 -9.77 0.60 21.35
C PHE A 13 -8.80 -0.31 20.59
N THR A 14 -7.74 -0.69 21.28
CA THR A 14 -6.69 -1.61 20.82
C THR A 14 -7.17 -3.07 20.79
N GLY A 15 -7.99 -3.41 19.79
CA GLY A 15 -8.41 -4.78 19.48
C GLY A 15 -7.33 -5.60 18.77
N ARG A 16 -6.21 -5.93 19.46
CA ARG A 16 -5.09 -6.69 18.87
C ARG A 16 -5.44 -8.18 18.67
N VAL A 17 -5.79 -8.55 17.44
CA VAL A 17 -5.89 -9.96 17.01
C VAL A 17 -4.51 -10.62 17.07
N THR A 18 -4.40 -11.73 17.80
CA THR A 18 -3.22 -12.61 17.77
C THR A 18 -3.18 -13.42 16.47
N ARG A 19 -2.58 -12.86 15.42
CA ARG A 19 -2.06 -13.63 14.28
C ARG A 19 -0.74 -14.31 14.65
N ASP A 20 -0.40 -15.38 13.93
CA ASP A 20 0.79 -16.19 14.15
C ASP A 20 2.08 -15.38 14.33
N LYS A 21 2.71 -15.53 15.50
CA LYS A 21 3.94 -14.82 15.86
C LYS A 21 5.13 -15.14 14.93
N ASN A 22 5.07 -16.22 14.16
CA ASN A 22 6.13 -16.58 13.21
C ASN A 22 5.90 -15.96 11.81
N VAL A 23 4.65 -15.85 11.34
CA VAL A 23 4.35 -15.28 10.02
C VAL A 23 4.45 -13.75 10.03
N VAL A 24 4.04 -13.10 11.13
CA VAL A 24 4.12 -11.64 11.26
C VAL A 24 5.58 -11.15 11.27
N VAL A 25 6.51 -11.91 11.85
CA VAL A 25 7.94 -11.55 11.92
C VAL A 25 8.66 -11.72 10.57
N GLU A 26 8.19 -12.60 9.71
CA GLU A 26 8.78 -12.81 8.37
C GLU A 26 8.33 -11.73 7.37
N VAL A 27 7.14 -11.15 7.57
CA VAL A 27 6.61 -10.05 6.76
C VAL A 27 6.98 -8.66 7.32
N SER A 28 7.22 -8.50 8.63
CA SER A 28 7.66 -7.20 9.18
C SER A 28 9.05 -6.80 8.68
N LYS A 29 10.03 -7.71 8.68
CA LYS A 29 11.42 -7.40 8.26
C LYS A 29 11.53 -6.68 6.90
N PRO A 30 10.92 -7.17 5.80
CA PRO A 30 10.97 -6.45 4.52
C PRO A 30 10.11 -5.17 4.50
N LEU A 31 9.07 -5.05 5.32
CA LEU A 31 8.32 -3.79 5.48
C LEU A 31 9.14 -2.75 6.23
N ASP A 32 9.76 -3.13 7.34
CA ASP A 32 10.64 -2.28 8.14
C ASP A 32 11.86 -1.81 7.30
N GLU A 33 12.44 -2.67 6.45
CA GLU A 33 13.49 -2.27 5.50
C GLU A 33 12.98 -1.32 4.39
N VAL A 34 11.76 -1.52 3.89
CA VAL A 34 11.15 -0.62 2.89
C VAL A 34 10.83 0.74 3.51
N ASP A 35 10.31 0.78 4.74
CA ASP A 35 10.01 2.02 5.45
C ASP A 35 11.29 2.79 5.82
N ILE A 36 12.37 2.10 6.20
CA ILE A 36 13.69 2.74 6.38
C ILE A 36 14.23 3.30 5.05
N GLN A 37 14.01 2.61 3.92
CA GLN A 37 14.43 3.09 2.60
C GLN A 37 13.58 4.29 2.13
N THR A 38 12.26 4.28 2.35
CA THR A 38 11.38 5.40 1.98
C THR A 38 11.65 6.63 2.85
N ASP A 39 11.86 6.48 4.17
CA ASP A 39 12.29 7.59 5.05
C ASP A 39 13.67 8.13 4.65
N THR A 40 14.62 7.26 4.30
CA THR A 40 15.95 7.68 3.82
C THR A 40 15.83 8.49 2.52
N LEU A 41 14.98 8.06 1.58
CA LEU A 41 14.69 8.79 0.34
C LEU A 41 13.95 10.12 0.62
N LEU A 42 12.96 10.13 1.50
CA LEU A 42 12.21 11.32 1.92
C LEU A 42 13.09 12.35 2.64
N MET A 43 14.14 11.92 3.36
CA MET A 43 15.13 12.83 3.96
C MET A 43 16.25 13.25 2.97
N ALA A 44 16.53 12.46 1.94
CA ALA A 44 17.52 12.79 0.92
C ALA A 44 17.01 13.80 -0.11
N VAL A 45 15.74 13.71 -0.52
CA VAL A 45 15.14 14.58 -1.55
C VAL A 45 15.22 16.07 -1.16
N PRO A 46 14.82 16.53 0.05
CA PRO A 46 14.92 17.92 0.46
C PRO A 46 16.36 18.45 0.47
N LYS A 47 17.33 17.63 0.90
CA LYS A 47 18.75 18.01 0.92
C LYS A 47 19.30 18.17 -0.50
N SER A 48 19.01 17.23 -1.40
CA SER A 48 19.45 17.35 -2.80
C SER A 48 18.78 18.54 -3.50
N TYR A 49 17.52 18.83 -3.17
CA TYR A 49 16.79 19.99 -3.70
C TYR A 49 17.39 21.30 -3.18
N GLU A 50 17.66 21.42 -1.88
CA GLU A 50 18.28 22.61 -1.28
C GLU A 50 19.71 22.86 -1.83
N GLU A 51 20.47 21.79 -2.07
CA GLU A 51 21.80 21.86 -2.67
C GLU A 51 21.75 22.24 -4.17
N LEU A 52 20.79 21.71 -4.94
CA LEU A 52 20.51 22.12 -6.32
C LEU A 52 20.05 23.58 -6.40
N MET A 53 19.14 24.03 -5.54
CA MET A 53 18.70 25.44 -5.45
C MET A 53 19.87 26.38 -5.13
N LYS A 54 20.81 25.93 -4.29
CA LYS A 54 22.04 26.68 -3.98
C LYS A 54 22.98 26.75 -5.19
N GLN A 55 23.11 25.66 -5.96
CA GLN A 55 23.92 25.58 -7.17
C GLN A 55 23.33 26.41 -8.32
N GLU A 56 22.01 26.36 -8.53
CA GLU A 56 21.27 27.21 -9.47
C GLU A 56 21.46 28.70 -9.14
N LYS A 57 21.35 29.08 -7.86
CA LYS A 57 21.57 30.46 -7.41
C LYS A 57 23.01 30.93 -7.63
N CYS A 58 24.01 30.08 -7.39
CA CYS A 58 25.42 30.40 -7.66
C CYS A 58 25.65 30.58 -9.17
N SER A 59 25.16 29.63 -9.99
CA SER A 59 25.30 29.66 -11.44
C SER A 59 24.62 30.89 -12.06
N SER A 60 23.43 31.26 -11.54
CA SER A 60 22.72 32.48 -11.96
C SER A 60 23.50 33.75 -11.64
N GLN A 61 24.17 33.80 -10.48
CA GLN A 61 25.02 34.94 -10.11
C GLN A 61 26.28 35.02 -10.99
N GLU A 62 26.87 33.89 -11.38
CA GLU A 62 27.98 33.85 -12.34
C GLU A 62 27.54 34.31 -13.74
N VAL A 63 26.37 33.88 -14.23
CA VAL A 63 25.82 34.35 -15.51
C VAL A 63 25.61 35.86 -15.49
N ILE A 64 24.97 36.42 -14.45
CA ILE A 64 24.78 37.87 -14.29
C ILE A 64 26.11 38.62 -14.23
N ALA A 65 27.15 38.04 -13.61
CA ALA A 65 28.49 38.64 -13.56
C ALA A 65 29.19 38.59 -14.93
N LEU A 66 28.98 37.55 -15.73
CA LEU A 66 29.48 37.43 -17.09
C LEU A 66 28.75 38.37 -18.05
N GLU A 67 27.42 38.49 -17.95
CA GLU A 67 26.61 39.46 -18.70
C GLU A 67 27.10 40.89 -18.44
N LYS A 68 27.27 41.30 -17.18
CA LYS A 68 27.82 42.62 -16.84
C LYS A 68 29.25 42.84 -17.36
N ARG A 69 30.09 41.80 -17.42
CA ARG A 69 31.42 41.88 -18.03
C ARG A 69 31.35 42.05 -19.55
N ILE A 70 30.40 41.39 -20.20
CA ILE A 70 30.15 41.53 -21.65
C ILE A 70 29.61 42.93 -21.94
N GLU A 71 28.69 43.46 -21.14
CA GLU A 71 28.19 44.84 -21.22
C GLU A 71 29.31 45.88 -21.01
N MET A 72 30.20 45.67 -20.03
CA MET A 72 31.39 46.50 -19.87
C MET A 72 32.31 46.46 -21.09
N TRP A 73 32.44 45.30 -21.76
CA TRP A 73 33.23 45.18 -22.98
C TRP A 73 32.57 45.84 -24.19
N THR A 74 31.25 45.78 -24.34
CA THR A 74 30.53 46.47 -25.44
C THR A 74 30.48 47.98 -25.26
N VAL A 75 30.43 48.48 -24.02
CA VAL A 75 30.54 49.93 -23.73
C VAL A 75 31.98 50.44 -23.88
N SER A 76 33.00 49.59 -23.67
CA SER A 76 34.40 50.01 -23.75
C SER A 76 34.98 50.06 -25.18
N THR A 77 34.26 49.62 -26.21
CA THR A 77 34.70 49.72 -27.63
C THR A 77 34.41 51.10 -28.25
N GLY A 78 34.98 52.15 -27.66
CA GLY A 78 35.37 53.37 -28.39
C GLY A 78 36.71 53.14 -29.12
N PRO A 79 37.10 53.99 -30.09
CA PRO A 79 38.21 53.70 -31.01
C PRO A 79 39.59 53.72 -30.34
N ILE A 80 40.05 52.54 -29.90
CA ILE A 80 41.42 52.35 -29.42
C ILE A 80 42.38 52.29 -30.62
N SER A 81 43.02 53.43 -30.88
CA SER A 81 44.21 53.50 -31.73
C SER A 81 45.37 52.72 -31.10
N LYS A 82 45.53 51.44 -31.50
CA LYS A 82 46.75 50.66 -31.26
C LYS A 82 47.10 49.85 -32.51
N LYS A 83 48.21 50.23 -33.15
CA LYS A 83 48.82 49.51 -34.27
C LYS A 83 49.13 48.06 -33.85
N PRO A 84 48.86 47.04 -34.68
CA PRO A 84 49.49 45.73 -34.51
C PRO A 84 50.99 45.82 -34.87
N PRO A 85 51.86 45.03 -34.23
CA PRO A 85 53.28 44.98 -34.58
C PRO A 85 53.46 44.25 -35.91
N SER A 86 53.86 44.99 -36.96
CA SER A 86 54.32 44.35 -38.20
C SER A 86 55.65 43.62 -37.96
N PRO A 87 55.86 42.44 -38.57
CA PRO A 87 57.15 41.77 -38.52
C PRO A 87 58.25 42.65 -39.11
N ALA A 88 59.46 42.58 -38.54
CA ALA A 88 60.60 43.35 -39.01
C ALA A 88 61.05 42.88 -40.41
N LEU A 89 60.60 43.59 -41.44
CA LEU A 89 61.31 43.62 -42.72
C LEU A 89 62.69 44.27 -42.49
N PRO A 90 63.79 43.74 -43.07
CA PRO A 90 65.08 44.40 -43.03
C PRO A 90 64.97 45.80 -43.60
N LYS A 91 65.47 46.80 -42.88
CA LYS A 91 65.64 48.15 -43.40
C LYS A 91 66.68 48.10 -44.53
N LEU A 92 66.22 48.01 -45.78
CA LEU A 92 67.00 48.49 -46.90
C LEU A 92 67.12 49.99 -46.74
N SER A 93 68.23 50.43 -46.13
CA SER A 93 68.68 51.80 -46.23
C SER A 93 68.76 52.17 -47.71
N ALA A 94 68.06 53.23 -48.12
CA ALA A 94 68.26 53.86 -49.41
C ALA A 94 69.64 54.54 -49.44
N ALA A 95 70.68 53.72 -49.50
CA ALA A 95 72.03 54.15 -49.79
C ALA A 95 72.06 54.54 -51.27
N SER A 96 72.19 55.84 -51.51
CA SER A 96 72.49 56.39 -52.83
C SER A 96 73.85 55.84 -53.29
N THR A 97 73.82 54.85 -54.18
CA THR A 97 74.99 54.39 -54.92
C THR A 97 74.79 54.73 -56.40
N ASN A 98 75.51 55.75 -56.86
CA ASN A 98 75.61 56.16 -58.27
C ASN A 98 76.41 55.14 -59.10
N GLU A 99 76.04 53.86 -59.06
CA GLU A 99 76.73 52.77 -59.77
C GLU A 99 75.90 52.11 -60.88
N ASP A 100 74.60 52.41 -60.98
CA ASP A 100 73.69 51.79 -61.96
C ASP A 100 73.38 52.72 -63.15
N LEU A 101 74.21 53.76 -63.36
CA LEU A 101 74.20 54.58 -64.58
C LEU A 101 75.02 53.87 -65.68
N PRO A 102 74.52 53.76 -66.92
CA PRO A 102 75.30 53.22 -68.03
C PRO A 102 76.62 53.98 -68.22
N SER A 103 77.69 53.26 -68.55
CA SER A 103 79.05 53.76 -68.78
C SER A 103 79.09 55.04 -69.63
N GLU A 104 78.34 55.03 -70.73
CA GLU A 104 78.19 56.09 -71.72
C GLU A 104 77.73 57.42 -71.11
N VAL A 105 76.88 57.36 -70.07
CA VAL A 105 76.40 58.55 -69.35
C VAL A 105 77.54 59.18 -68.56
N THR A 106 78.38 58.34 -67.93
CA THR A 106 79.55 58.78 -67.17
C THR A 106 80.69 59.25 -68.07
N ASP A 107 80.81 58.68 -69.28
CA ASP A 107 81.86 59.06 -70.24
C ASP A 107 81.56 60.40 -70.91
N PHE A 108 80.30 60.69 -71.23
CA PHE A 108 79.88 62.05 -71.62
C PHE A 108 80.11 63.08 -70.49
N GLU A 109 79.86 62.72 -69.24
CA GLU A 109 80.10 63.63 -68.11
C GLU A 109 81.60 63.88 -67.85
N LYS A 110 82.46 62.86 -68.01
CA LYS A 110 83.93 63.02 -68.01
C LYS A 110 84.42 63.86 -69.18
N PHE A 111 83.83 63.70 -70.38
CA PHE A 111 84.14 64.51 -71.56
C PHE A 111 83.86 66.00 -71.27
N LEU A 112 82.63 66.33 -70.85
CA LEU A 112 82.27 67.72 -70.50
C LEU A 112 83.17 68.31 -69.41
N HIS A 113 83.53 67.53 -68.38
CA HIS A 113 84.43 68.00 -67.33
C HIS A 113 85.87 68.26 -67.85
N LYS A 114 86.30 67.55 -68.90
CA LYS A 114 87.65 67.68 -69.47
C LYS A 114 87.75 68.79 -70.53
N THR A 115 86.68 69.08 -71.26
CA THR A 115 86.68 69.99 -72.43
C THR A 115 86.03 71.35 -72.16
N GLY A 116 86.06 71.86 -70.93
CA GLY A 116 85.49 73.18 -70.62
C GLY A 116 83.96 73.25 -70.67
N GLY A 117 83.27 72.15 -70.35
CA GLY A 117 81.81 72.11 -70.22
C GLY A 117 81.06 72.01 -71.56
N ARG A 118 79.80 72.48 -71.57
CA ARG A 118 78.87 72.39 -72.71
C ARG A 118 79.23 73.29 -73.90
N GLN A 119 80.22 74.17 -73.76
CA GLN A 119 80.59 75.17 -74.76
C GLN A 119 82.01 74.97 -75.29
N GLY A 120 82.71 73.88 -74.95
CA GLY A 120 84.06 73.59 -75.44
C GLY A 120 85.16 74.51 -74.88
N GLY A 121 84.88 75.25 -73.80
CA GLY A 121 85.75 76.30 -73.29
C GLY A 121 85.67 77.64 -74.06
N TRP A 122 84.79 77.74 -75.05
CA TRP A 122 84.44 79.01 -75.70
C TRP A 122 83.40 79.76 -74.86
N ASP A 123 83.33 81.09 -75.02
CA ASP A 123 82.24 81.88 -74.42
C ASP A 123 80.92 81.74 -75.20
N ASP A 124 79.82 82.13 -74.58
CA ASP A 124 78.46 82.05 -75.15
C ASP A 124 78.30 82.78 -76.48
N TYR A 125 79.05 83.86 -76.72
CA TYR A 125 78.92 84.66 -77.95
C TYR A 125 79.63 83.98 -79.12
N ASP A 126 80.91 83.64 -78.95
CA ASP A 126 81.70 82.93 -79.94
C ASP A 126 81.08 81.56 -80.25
N HIS A 127 80.67 80.81 -79.22
CA HIS A 127 80.05 79.50 -79.37
C HIS A 127 78.72 79.57 -80.12
N GLN A 128 77.83 80.52 -79.81
CA GLN A 128 76.55 80.63 -80.52
C GLN A 128 76.71 81.11 -81.97
N ASN A 129 77.70 81.95 -82.27
CA ASN A 129 77.99 82.36 -83.64
C ASN A 129 78.58 81.19 -84.45
N PHE A 130 79.52 80.43 -83.86
CA PHE A 130 79.98 79.16 -84.42
C PHE A 130 78.81 78.21 -84.73
N LEU A 131 77.92 77.94 -83.77
CA LEU A 131 76.77 77.04 -83.96
C LEU A 131 75.84 77.48 -85.09
N LYS A 132 75.55 78.79 -85.21
CA LYS A 132 74.70 79.33 -86.29
C LYS A 132 75.32 79.09 -87.67
N ILE A 133 76.62 79.33 -87.81
CA ILE A 133 77.35 79.19 -89.08
C ILE A 133 77.55 77.71 -89.43
N TRP A 134 77.93 76.90 -88.43
CA TRP A 134 78.07 75.45 -88.54
C TRP A 134 76.78 74.77 -89.00
N THR A 135 75.65 75.11 -88.37
CA THR A 135 74.32 74.57 -88.72
C THR A 135 73.86 75.07 -90.09
N LYS A 136 74.19 76.31 -90.48
CA LYS A 136 73.87 76.89 -91.80
C LYS A 136 74.61 76.21 -92.95
N HIS A 137 75.90 75.88 -92.77
CA HIS A 137 76.71 75.19 -93.78
C HIS A 137 76.67 73.66 -93.68
N ASN A 138 76.14 73.13 -92.57
CA ASN A 138 75.98 71.71 -92.29
C ASN A 138 77.31 70.92 -92.46
N GLY A 139 78.40 71.48 -91.91
CA GLY A 139 79.74 70.88 -91.89
C GLY A 139 80.54 70.90 -93.20
N LYS A 140 80.17 71.75 -94.18
CA LYS A 140 80.93 71.89 -95.45
C LYS A 140 82.07 72.88 -95.32
N LYS A 141 83.23 72.60 -95.93
CA LYS A 141 84.48 73.40 -95.86
C LYS A 141 84.34 74.91 -96.13
N SER A 142 83.29 75.34 -96.85
CA SER A 142 82.92 76.75 -97.05
C SER A 142 82.60 77.50 -95.75
N TYR A 143 82.32 76.79 -94.65
CA TYR A 143 82.00 77.41 -93.37
C TYR A 143 83.20 78.14 -92.75
N MET A 144 84.45 77.75 -93.04
CA MET A 144 85.65 78.35 -92.44
C MET A 144 85.79 79.83 -92.80
N GLU A 145 85.55 80.19 -94.06
CA GLU A 145 85.65 81.56 -94.55
C GLU A 145 84.56 82.46 -93.93
N GLU A 146 83.34 81.94 -93.79
CA GLU A 146 82.25 82.66 -93.12
C GLU A 146 82.46 82.73 -91.59
N ALA A 147 83.01 81.68 -90.96
CA ALA A 147 83.29 81.65 -89.52
C ALA A 147 84.33 82.70 -89.11
N LEU A 148 85.43 82.85 -89.86
CA LEU A 148 86.46 83.87 -89.60
C LEU A 148 85.92 85.31 -89.70
N LEU A 149 84.93 85.56 -90.56
CA LEU A 149 84.28 86.87 -90.73
C LEU A 149 83.41 87.28 -89.54
N TYR A 150 82.77 86.30 -88.89
CA TYR A 150 81.84 86.51 -87.77
C TYR A 150 82.43 86.18 -86.39
N LEU A 151 83.72 85.82 -86.32
CA LEU A 151 84.48 85.57 -85.07
C LEU A 151 85.79 86.39 -85.04
N PRO A 152 85.71 87.72 -84.82
CA PRO A 152 86.88 88.59 -84.86
C PRO A 152 87.88 88.25 -83.74
N GLY A 153 89.10 87.86 -84.11
CA GLY A 153 90.18 87.54 -83.17
C GLY A 153 90.39 86.04 -82.90
N ARG A 154 89.61 85.15 -83.54
CA ARG A 154 89.88 83.69 -83.54
C ARG A 154 90.66 83.27 -84.78
N THR A 155 91.53 82.29 -84.60
CA THR A 155 92.31 81.66 -85.68
C THR A 155 91.53 80.54 -86.36
N GLN A 156 91.93 80.20 -87.58
CA GLN A 156 91.34 79.11 -88.36
C GLN A 156 91.50 77.75 -87.63
N GLU A 157 92.62 77.59 -86.93
CA GLU A 157 92.97 76.42 -86.12
C GLU A 157 92.07 76.28 -84.89
N GLU A 158 91.76 77.38 -84.18
CA GLU A 158 90.84 77.37 -83.03
C GLU A 158 89.42 77.00 -83.45
N ILE A 159 88.91 77.59 -84.54
CA ILE A 159 87.57 77.27 -85.09
C ILE A 159 87.47 75.78 -85.44
N LYS A 160 88.54 75.23 -86.03
CA LYS A 160 88.58 73.81 -86.40
C LYS A 160 88.66 72.88 -85.18
N GLN A 161 89.48 73.20 -84.17
CA GLN A 161 89.53 72.42 -82.92
C GLN A 161 88.16 72.39 -82.22
N HIS A 162 87.39 73.48 -82.34
CA HIS A 162 86.03 73.57 -81.81
C HIS A 162 84.99 72.81 -82.66
N GLU A 163 85.18 72.72 -83.99
CA GLU A 163 84.45 71.77 -84.86
C GLU A 163 84.70 70.31 -84.44
N ASP A 164 85.97 69.91 -84.32
CA ASP A 164 86.35 68.55 -83.95
C ASP A 164 85.77 68.18 -82.56
N TRP A 165 85.80 69.14 -81.61
CA TRP A 165 85.15 68.99 -80.30
C TRP A 165 83.62 68.89 -80.39
N TYR A 166 82.95 69.70 -81.21
CA TYR A 166 81.49 69.73 -81.30
C TYR A 166 80.93 68.46 -81.97
N GLN A 167 81.66 67.87 -82.92
CA GLN A 167 81.30 66.58 -83.50
C GLN A 167 81.37 65.45 -82.44
N GLU A 168 82.42 65.41 -81.63
CA GLU A 168 82.56 64.43 -80.54
C GLU A 168 81.50 64.66 -79.43
N PHE A 169 81.19 65.92 -79.11
CA PHE A 169 80.09 66.28 -78.19
C PHE A 169 78.75 65.69 -78.67
N LEU A 170 78.41 65.85 -79.96
CA LEU A 170 77.16 65.35 -80.52
C LEU A 170 77.09 63.81 -80.46
N PHE A 171 78.18 63.14 -80.86
CA PHE A 171 78.28 61.67 -80.82
C PHE A 171 78.09 61.11 -79.41
N LEU A 172 78.77 61.69 -78.41
CA LEU A 172 78.66 61.25 -77.02
C LEU A 172 77.30 61.63 -76.39
N GLU A 173 76.68 62.75 -76.79
CA GLU A 173 75.34 63.11 -76.33
C GLU A 173 74.27 62.14 -76.88
N GLU A 174 74.39 61.72 -78.14
CA GLU A 174 73.52 60.72 -78.75
C GLU A 174 73.64 59.36 -78.03
N ARG A 175 74.86 58.86 -77.83
CA ARG A 175 75.11 57.63 -77.06
C ARG A 175 74.57 57.68 -75.63
N LYS A 176 74.69 58.83 -74.96
CA LYS A 176 74.09 59.05 -73.62
C LYS A 176 72.56 58.94 -73.67
N LYS A 177 71.90 59.49 -74.69
CA LYS A 177 70.43 59.41 -74.85
C LYS A 177 69.98 57.96 -75.06
N GLU A 178 70.64 57.22 -75.96
CA GLU A 178 70.34 55.81 -76.23
C GLU A 178 70.50 54.93 -74.99
N ALA A 179 71.64 55.05 -74.28
CA ALA A 179 71.93 54.26 -73.10
C ALA A 179 70.89 54.50 -71.97
N ILE A 180 70.45 55.75 -71.77
CA ILE A 180 69.38 56.10 -70.82
C ILE A 180 68.03 55.51 -71.24
N GLN A 181 67.69 55.49 -72.54
CA GLN A 181 66.44 54.88 -73.00
C GLN A 181 66.45 53.35 -72.82
N LEU A 182 67.54 52.69 -73.17
CA LEU A 182 67.71 51.24 -72.96
C LEU A 182 67.62 50.86 -71.48
N TRP A 183 68.29 51.62 -70.60
CA TRP A 183 68.22 51.41 -69.15
C TRP A 183 66.80 51.59 -68.60
N LYS A 184 66.09 52.66 -69.00
CA LYS A 184 64.68 52.89 -68.61
C LYS A 184 63.76 51.75 -69.07
N SER A 185 63.90 51.31 -70.32
CA SER A 185 63.13 50.20 -70.89
C SER A 185 63.36 48.91 -70.11
N LYS A 186 64.63 48.56 -69.84
CA LYS A 186 65.01 47.36 -69.08
C LYS A 186 64.48 47.39 -67.64
N LYS A 187 64.66 48.49 -66.90
CA LYS A 187 64.12 48.65 -65.54
C LYS A 187 62.60 48.57 -65.49
N ASN A 188 61.90 49.10 -66.51
CA ASN A 188 60.45 49.01 -66.57
C ASN A 188 59.96 47.56 -66.81
N GLN A 189 60.64 46.81 -67.70
CA GLN A 189 60.35 45.38 -67.91
C GLN A 189 60.63 44.53 -66.66
N GLU A 190 61.72 44.82 -65.92
CA GLU A 190 62.04 44.15 -64.65
C GLU A 190 60.94 44.42 -63.60
N LYS A 191 60.47 45.68 -63.50
CA LYS A 191 59.37 46.08 -62.61
C LYS A 191 58.04 45.40 -62.97
N GLU A 192 57.69 45.31 -64.25
CA GLU A 192 56.48 44.59 -64.70
C GLU A 192 56.54 43.09 -64.39
N LYS A 193 57.70 42.45 -64.60
CA LYS A 193 57.89 41.04 -64.26
C LYS A 193 57.71 40.81 -62.76
N PHE A 194 58.27 41.68 -61.93
CA PHE A 194 58.12 41.62 -60.48
C PHE A 194 56.64 41.77 -60.03
N LEU A 195 55.92 42.75 -60.59
CA LEU A 195 54.49 42.95 -60.31
C LEU A 195 53.66 41.72 -60.70
N LYS A 196 53.83 41.20 -61.92
CA LYS A 196 53.14 39.99 -62.41
C LYS A 196 53.48 38.72 -61.60
N GLN A 197 54.69 38.65 -61.03
CA GLN A 197 55.10 37.57 -60.12
C GLN A 197 54.40 37.69 -58.76
N GLN A 198 54.27 38.92 -58.23
CA GLN A 198 53.64 39.21 -56.95
C GLN A 198 52.11 38.99 -57.00
N GLU A 199 51.46 39.49 -58.05
CA GLU A 199 50.03 39.31 -58.34
C GLU A 199 49.65 37.82 -58.39
N LYS A 200 50.40 37.01 -59.16
CA LYS A 200 50.22 35.54 -59.21
C LYS A 200 50.36 34.85 -57.85
N LEU A 201 51.22 35.35 -56.96
CA LEU A 201 51.42 34.79 -55.62
C LEU A 201 50.28 35.16 -54.67
N GLU A 202 49.66 36.34 -54.82
CA GLU A 202 48.47 36.74 -54.07
C GLU A 202 47.21 36.05 -54.58
N ASP A 203 47.03 35.89 -55.89
CA ASP A 203 45.96 35.08 -56.48
C ASP A 203 46.01 33.63 -56.00
N LEU A 204 47.19 33.01 -56.01
CA LEU A 204 47.35 31.61 -55.57
C LEU A 204 47.09 31.45 -54.07
N LYS A 205 47.44 32.44 -53.24
CA LYS A 205 47.06 32.46 -51.82
C LYS A 205 45.55 32.60 -51.65
N THR A 206 44.93 33.51 -52.38
CA THR A 206 43.50 33.81 -52.32
C THR A 206 42.66 32.60 -52.75
N GLN A 207 43.04 31.92 -53.84
CA GLN A 207 42.41 30.67 -54.28
C GLN A 207 42.55 29.54 -53.25
N LYS A 208 43.73 29.39 -52.62
CA LYS A 208 43.94 28.38 -51.58
C LYS A 208 43.10 28.63 -50.33
N GLU A 209 42.95 29.89 -49.90
CA GLU A 209 42.13 30.21 -48.73
C GLU A 209 40.63 30.07 -49.04
N LEU A 210 40.16 30.47 -50.23
CA LEU A 210 38.80 30.20 -50.71
C LEU A 210 38.48 28.69 -50.71
N ALA A 211 39.35 27.86 -51.30
CA ALA A 211 39.18 26.41 -51.31
C ALA A 211 39.16 25.81 -49.90
N ARG A 212 39.97 26.36 -48.97
CA ARG A 212 39.98 25.96 -47.55
C ARG A 212 38.68 26.33 -46.83
N VAL A 213 38.16 27.52 -47.06
CA VAL A 213 36.88 27.99 -46.49
C VAL A 213 35.71 27.17 -47.04
N GLU A 214 35.68 26.88 -48.34
CA GLU A 214 34.65 26.01 -48.94
C GLU A 214 34.72 24.57 -48.39
N ALA A 215 35.92 23.99 -48.28
CA ALA A 215 36.10 22.66 -47.70
C ALA A 215 35.65 22.61 -46.23
N TYR A 216 35.95 23.65 -45.44
CA TYR A 216 35.47 23.78 -44.06
C TYR A 216 33.94 23.91 -43.99
N ARG A 217 33.34 24.75 -44.85
CA ARG A 217 31.89 24.91 -44.94
C ARG A 217 31.21 23.58 -45.28
N LYS A 218 31.66 22.87 -46.32
CA LYS A 218 31.12 21.55 -46.70
C LYS A 218 31.21 20.54 -45.56
N LYS A 219 32.32 20.50 -44.83
CA LYS A 219 32.48 19.61 -43.67
C LYS A 219 31.45 19.92 -42.56
N LEU A 220 31.18 21.20 -42.33
CA LEU A 220 30.24 21.66 -41.30
C LEU A 220 28.76 21.46 -41.73
N GLU A 221 28.50 21.45 -43.03
CA GLU A 221 27.21 21.11 -43.65
C GLU A 221 26.96 19.59 -43.53
N GLN A 222 27.94 18.77 -43.91
CA GLN A 222 27.94 17.30 -43.72
C GLN A 222 27.71 16.92 -42.25
N GLU A 223 28.39 17.58 -41.30
CA GLU A 223 28.24 17.28 -39.87
C GLU A 223 26.84 17.65 -39.33
N LYS A 224 26.16 18.64 -39.93
CA LYS A 224 24.76 18.96 -39.62
C LYS A 224 23.81 17.90 -40.18
N GLU A 225 24.03 17.46 -41.42
CA GLU A 225 23.26 16.38 -42.04
C GLU A 225 23.40 15.07 -41.26
N ASP A 226 24.62 14.67 -40.89
CA ASP A 226 24.89 13.48 -40.07
C ASP A 226 24.19 13.56 -38.69
N LYS A 227 24.20 14.73 -38.05
CA LYS A 227 23.50 14.95 -36.77
C LYS A 227 21.99 14.90 -36.94
N GLN A 228 21.44 15.45 -38.02
CA GLN A 228 20.01 15.35 -38.34
C GLN A 228 19.60 13.92 -38.67
N ALA A 229 20.39 13.18 -39.46
CA ALA A 229 20.15 11.79 -39.80
C ALA A 229 20.12 10.91 -38.53
N LYS A 230 21.14 11.03 -37.66
CA LYS A 230 21.18 10.32 -36.37
C LYS A 230 20.00 10.68 -35.46
N LEU A 231 19.57 11.94 -35.45
CA LEU A 231 18.40 12.37 -34.68
C LEU A 231 17.09 11.79 -35.23
N GLN A 232 16.93 11.72 -36.57
CA GLN A 232 15.76 11.10 -37.20
C GLN A 232 15.74 9.59 -37.00
N GLU A 233 16.89 8.92 -37.11
CA GLU A 233 17.03 7.49 -36.83
C GLU A 233 16.73 7.17 -35.36
N TRP A 234 17.25 7.98 -34.42
CA TRP A 234 16.92 7.86 -32.99
C TRP A 234 15.43 8.08 -32.73
N LYS A 235 14.80 9.11 -33.33
CA LYS A 235 13.35 9.35 -33.22
C LYS A 235 12.54 8.17 -33.71
N LYS A 236 12.82 7.67 -34.93
CA LYS A 236 12.14 6.51 -35.52
C LYS A 236 12.33 5.25 -34.67
N LYS A 237 13.53 5.03 -34.13
CA LYS A 237 13.78 3.91 -33.21
C LYS A 237 12.98 4.04 -31.91
N LYS A 238 12.87 5.26 -31.35
CA LYS A 238 12.11 5.54 -30.13
C LYS A 238 10.60 5.40 -30.34
N GLU A 239 10.10 5.80 -31.51
CA GLU A 239 8.72 5.64 -31.95
C GLU A 239 8.37 4.14 -32.11
N LEU A 240 9.23 3.35 -32.76
CA LEU A 240 9.06 1.90 -32.87
C LEU A 240 9.12 1.19 -31.51
N GLU A 241 9.99 1.64 -30.59
CA GLU A 241 10.08 1.10 -29.23
C GLU A 241 8.81 1.40 -28.43
N LEU A 242 8.26 2.62 -28.55
CA LEU A 242 7.00 3.00 -27.92
C LEU A 242 5.82 2.18 -28.49
N ALA A 243 5.69 2.10 -29.81
CA ALA A 243 4.65 1.32 -30.47
C ALA A 243 4.70 -0.18 -30.10
N ALA A 244 5.91 -0.75 -29.99
CA ALA A 244 6.08 -2.13 -29.55
C ALA A 244 5.71 -2.34 -28.07
N GLU A 245 5.90 -1.33 -27.21
CA GLU A 245 5.48 -1.40 -25.81
C GLU A 245 3.97 -1.22 -25.65
N GLU A 246 3.36 -0.31 -26.41
CA GLU A 246 1.91 -0.16 -26.52
C GLU A 246 1.24 -1.45 -27.05
N GLU A 247 1.83 -2.10 -28.06
CA GLU A 247 1.34 -3.38 -28.57
C GLU A 247 1.40 -4.47 -27.50
N LYS A 248 2.52 -4.61 -26.77
CA LYS A 248 2.62 -5.55 -25.64
C LYS A 248 1.58 -5.27 -24.56
N GLN A 249 1.34 -4.00 -24.22
CA GLN A 249 0.34 -3.62 -23.22
C GLN A 249 -1.07 -4.01 -23.69
N CYS A 250 -1.41 -3.72 -24.94
CA CYS A 250 -2.67 -4.12 -25.56
C CYS A 250 -2.84 -5.65 -25.57
N GLN A 251 -1.81 -6.40 -26.00
CA GLN A 251 -1.81 -7.87 -25.97
C GLN A 251 -1.99 -8.42 -24.55
N ALA A 252 -1.29 -7.85 -23.55
CA ALA A 252 -1.41 -8.24 -22.15
C ALA A 252 -2.82 -7.93 -21.58
N GLU A 253 -3.43 -6.81 -21.96
CA GLU A 253 -4.80 -6.48 -21.55
C GLU A 253 -5.83 -7.43 -22.20
N VAL A 254 -5.68 -7.74 -23.49
CA VAL A 254 -6.51 -8.74 -24.18
C VAL A 254 -6.39 -10.12 -23.52
N GLN A 255 -5.18 -10.55 -23.15
CA GLN A 255 -4.99 -11.80 -22.41
C GLN A 255 -5.63 -11.77 -21.02
N LYS A 256 -5.52 -10.65 -20.27
CA LYS A 256 -6.22 -10.48 -18.97
C LYS A 256 -7.73 -10.57 -19.14
N ARG A 257 -8.31 -9.82 -20.09
CA ARG A 257 -9.75 -9.86 -20.40
C ARG A 257 -10.22 -11.26 -20.82
N ARG A 258 -9.41 -12.00 -21.58
CA ARG A 258 -9.68 -13.40 -21.95
C ARG A 258 -9.71 -14.32 -20.72
N LYS A 259 -8.69 -14.27 -19.85
CA LYS A 259 -8.65 -15.08 -18.61
C LYS A 259 -9.82 -14.78 -17.68
N ILE A 260 -10.22 -13.51 -17.55
CA ILE A 260 -11.40 -13.10 -16.76
C ILE A 260 -12.68 -13.72 -17.33
N LYS A 261 -12.87 -13.70 -18.66
CA LYS A 261 -14.03 -14.35 -19.30
C LYS A 261 -14.03 -15.86 -19.15
N GLU A 262 -12.88 -16.52 -19.32
CA GLU A 262 -12.74 -17.98 -19.15
C GLU A 262 -13.04 -18.40 -17.69
N GLU A 263 -12.63 -17.60 -16.70
CA GLU A 263 -12.94 -17.84 -15.29
C GLU A 263 -14.42 -17.55 -14.95
N GLN A 264 -15.01 -16.46 -15.46
CA GLN A 264 -16.44 -16.19 -15.33
C GLN A 264 -17.29 -17.31 -15.94
N GLN A 265 -16.90 -17.83 -17.11
CA GLN A 265 -17.56 -18.96 -17.76
C GLN A 265 -17.50 -20.23 -16.89
N ARG A 266 -16.33 -20.56 -16.34
CA ARG A 266 -16.18 -21.67 -15.38
C ARG A 266 -17.05 -21.51 -14.13
N GLN A 267 -17.15 -20.30 -13.59
CA GLN A 267 -18.00 -20.04 -12.42
C GLN A 267 -19.49 -20.22 -12.75
N LEU A 268 -19.93 -19.84 -13.95
CA LEU A 268 -21.29 -20.10 -14.42
C LEU A 268 -21.57 -21.59 -14.63
N GLU A 269 -20.61 -22.34 -15.19
CA GLU A 269 -20.70 -23.79 -15.37
C GLU A 269 -20.77 -24.54 -14.04
N VAL A 270 -19.87 -24.22 -13.09
CA VAL A 270 -19.90 -24.77 -11.71
C VAL A 270 -21.22 -24.43 -11.03
N LYS A 271 -21.71 -23.20 -11.16
CA LYS A 271 -23.01 -22.79 -10.59
C LYS A 271 -24.17 -23.60 -11.18
N ALA A 272 -24.20 -23.84 -12.49
CA ALA A 272 -25.22 -24.65 -13.14
C ALA A 272 -25.17 -26.13 -12.68
N ILE A 273 -23.97 -26.68 -12.47
CA ILE A 273 -23.79 -28.04 -11.90
C ILE A 273 -24.32 -28.10 -10.46
N VAL A 274 -24.01 -27.11 -9.62
CA VAL A 274 -24.51 -27.04 -8.24
C VAL A 274 -26.04 -26.87 -8.21
N GLU A 275 -26.62 -26.03 -9.07
CA GLU A 275 -28.07 -25.84 -9.16
C GLU A 275 -28.81 -27.09 -9.65
N THR A 276 -28.24 -27.84 -10.60
CA THR A 276 -28.83 -29.09 -11.08
C THR A 276 -28.74 -30.20 -10.03
N TYR A 277 -27.60 -30.36 -9.36
CA TYR A 277 -27.46 -31.30 -8.24
C TYR A 277 -28.38 -30.95 -7.07
N ALA A 278 -28.50 -29.67 -6.71
CA ALA A 278 -29.42 -29.22 -5.67
C ALA A 278 -30.90 -29.44 -6.02
N ARG A 279 -31.26 -29.41 -7.32
CA ARG A 279 -32.60 -29.75 -7.79
C ARG A 279 -32.86 -31.26 -7.69
N GLN A 280 -31.94 -32.08 -8.20
CA GLN A 280 -32.03 -33.55 -8.09
C GLN A 280 -32.17 -34.00 -6.64
N LYS A 281 -31.32 -33.49 -5.74
CA LYS A 281 -31.40 -33.80 -4.31
C LYS A 281 -32.75 -33.40 -3.69
N LYS A 282 -33.33 -32.26 -4.08
CA LYS A 282 -34.69 -31.88 -3.63
C LYS A 282 -35.77 -32.80 -4.17
N GLU A 283 -35.67 -33.24 -5.43
CA GLU A 283 -36.59 -34.20 -6.03
C GLU A 283 -36.50 -35.57 -5.33
N GLU A 284 -35.29 -36.04 -5.02
CA GLU A 284 -35.04 -37.24 -4.22
C GLU A 284 -35.63 -37.11 -2.80
N GLU A 285 -35.33 -36.03 -2.08
CA GLU A 285 -35.89 -35.78 -0.73
C GLU A 285 -37.42 -35.64 -0.70
N MET A 286 -38.04 -35.15 -1.79
CA MET A 286 -39.51 -35.08 -1.93
C MET A 286 -40.10 -36.46 -2.24
N HIS A 287 -39.43 -37.25 -3.06
CA HIS A 287 -39.84 -38.62 -3.39
C HIS A 287 -39.68 -39.58 -2.19
N GLU A 288 -38.62 -39.40 -1.38
CA GLU A 288 -38.43 -40.09 -0.09
C GLU A 288 -39.54 -39.74 0.89
N ARG A 289 -39.89 -38.44 1.02
CA ARG A 289 -41.01 -37.97 1.84
C ARG A 289 -42.34 -38.54 1.39
N LEU A 290 -42.65 -38.51 0.09
CA LEU A 290 -43.90 -39.06 -0.43
C LEU A 290 -44.01 -40.57 -0.16
N LYS A 291 -42.91 -41.32 -0.26
CA LYS A 291 -42.87 -42.74 0.15
C LYS A 291 -43.15 -42.92 1.63
N GLN A 292 -42.57 -42.08 2.49
CA GLN A 292 -42.81 -42.12 3.94
C GLN A 292 -44.28 -41.79 4.27
N GLU A 293 -44.87 -40.75 3.65
CA GLU A 293 -46.28 -40.40 3.83
C GLU A 293 -47.23 -41.54 3.38
N VAL A 294 -46.96 -42.17 2.23
CA VAL A 294 -47.75 -43.32 1.74
C VAL A 294 -47.59 -44.53 2.67
N GLN A 295 -46.39 -44.80 3.17
CA GLN A 295 -46.13 -45.88 4.14
C GLN A 295 -46.85 -45.62 5.47
N GLU A 296 -46.73 -44.42 6.04
CA GLU A 296 -47.43 -44.02 7.26
C GLU A 296 -48.95 -44.09 7.11
N GLN A 297 -49.48 -43.68 5.94
CA GLN A 297 -50.90 -43.77 5.67
C GLN A 297 -51.36 -45.23 5.59
N SER A 298 -50.61 -46.10 4.91
CA SER A 298 -50.91 -47.53 4.84
C SER A 298 -50.90 -48.19 6.23
N GLU A 299 -49.89 -47.90 7.05
CA GLU A 299 -49.84 -48.37 8.44
C GLU A 299 -50.98 -47.82 9.30
N ARG A 300 -51.38 -46.56 9.09
CA ARG A 300 -52.49 -45.94 9.80
C ARG A 300 -53.83 -46.60 9.43
N GLU A 301 -54.05 -46.88 8.15
CA GLU A 301 -55.21 -47.61 7.66
C GLU A 301 -55.23 -49.06 8.18
N GLU A 302 -54.09 -49.75 8.22
CA GLU A 302 -54.01 -51.09 8.81
C GLU A 302 -54.27 -51.08 10.33
N ARG A 303 -53.67 -50.14 11.08
CA ARG A 303 -53.94 -49.97 12.52
C ARG A 303 -55.42 -49.66 12.78
N GLN A 304 -56.05 -48.81 11.96
CA GLN A 304 -57.50 -48.55 12.04
C GLN A 304 -58.32 -49.79 11.74
N ARG A 305 -57.97 -50.58 10.71
CA ARG A 305 -58.64 -51.84 10.36
C ARG A 305 -58.52 -52.89 11.47
N LEU A 306 -57.34 -53.02 12.08
CA LEU A 306 -57.09 -53.90 13.22
C LEU A 306 -57.88 -53.45 14.46
N SER A 307 -57.90 -52.14 14.74
CA SER A 307 -58.68 -51.55 15.83
C SER A 307 -60.19 -51.76 15.63
N ALA A 308 -60.72 -51.49 14.44
CA ALA A 308 -62.13 -51.76 14.10
C ALA A 308 -62.49 -53.24 14.27
N ARG A 309 -61.62 -54.16 13.82
CA ARG A 309 -61.79 -55.61 14.01
C ARG A 309 -61.74 -56.00 15.50
N ALA A 310 -60.89 -55.35 16.30
CA ALA A 310 -60.85 -55.55 17.75
C ALA A 310 -62.13 -55.03 18.41
N ILE A 311 -62.61 -53.83 18.07
CA ILE A 311 -63.85 -53.23 18.59
C ILE A 311 -65.06 -54.12 18.30
N VAL A 312 -65.16 -54.72 17.11
CA VAL A 312 -66.23 -55.69 16.79
C VAL A 312 -66.14 -56.91 17.70
N LYS A 313 -64.95 -57.53 17.85
CA LYS A 313 -64.74 -58.67 18.75
C LYS A 313 -64.98 -58.34 20.23
N PHE A 314 -64.69 -57.10 20.66
CA PHE A 314 -65.01 -56.63 22.00
C PHE A 314 -66.52 -56.45 22.16
N ARG A 315 -67.22 -55.81 21.21
CA ARG A 315 -68.69 -55.70 21.23
C ARG A 315 -69.39 -57.04 21.21
N GLU A 316 -68.93 -58.02 20.43
CA GLU A 316 -69.48 -59.38 20.42
C GLU A 316 -69.31 -60.06 21.79
N ARG A 317 -68.11 -59.97 22.38
CA ARG A 317 -67.81 -60.51 23.71
C ARG A 317 -68.59 -59.80 24.81
N ASP A 318 -68.74 -58.49 24.73
CA ASP A 318 -69.49 -57.69 25.69
C ASP A 318 -70.99 -57.94 25.54
N MET A 319 -71.51 -58.12 24.33
CA MET A 319 -72.88 -58.59 24.10
C MET A 319 -73.11 -60.00 24.67
N GLN A 320 -72.17 -60.94 24.47
CA GLN A 320 -72.23 -62.26 25.09
C GLN A 320 -72.21 -62.16 26.62
N LYS A 321 -71.31 -61.36 27.20
CA LYS A 321 -71.26 -61.09 28.65
C LYS A 321 -72.50 -60.35 29.16
N VAL A 322 -73.15 -59.50 28.37
CA VAL A 322 -74.42 -58.87 28.73
C VAL A 322 -75.54 -59.91 28.69
N PHE A 323 -75.56 -60.81 27.70
CA PHE A 323 -76.54 -61.89 27.63
C PHE A 323 -76.38 -62.88 28.80
N GLU A 324 -75.15 -63.29 29.08
CA GLU A 324 -74.75 -64.09 30.24
C GLU A 324 -75.06 -63.36 31.55
N LYS A 325 -74.80 -62.05 31.65
CA LYS A 325 -75.22 -61.23 32.79
C LYS A 325 -76.72 -61.05 32.90
N VAL A 326 -77.50 -61.10 31.81
CA VAL A 326 -78.96 -61.03 31.86
C VAL A 326 -79.53 -62.37 32.32
N LEU A 327 -78.95 -63.49 31.91
CA LEU A 327 -79.26 -64.82 32.44
C LEU A 327 -78.85 -64.95 33.92
N GLU A 328 -77.63 -64.54 34.27
CA GLU A 328 -77.21 -64.40 35.67
C GLU A 328 -78.09 -63.42 36.42
N LYS A 329 -78.56 -62.31 35.81
CA LYS A 329 -79.43 -61.34 36.47
C LYS A 329 -80.81 -61.92 36.71
N HIS A 330 -81.38 -62.68 35.78
CA HIS A 330 -82.64 -63.40 36.02
C HIS A 330 -82.49 -64.42 37.15
N SER A 331 -81.41 -65.21 37.14
CA SER A 331 -81.08 -66.14 38.23
C SER A 331 -80.77 -65.42 39.55
N LYS A 332 -80.10 -64.26 39.50
CA LYS A 332 -79.82 -63.40 40.66
C LYS A 332 -81.02 -62.57 41.09
N GLU A 333 -82.04 -62.39 40.26
CA GLU A 333 -83.34 -61.79 40.59
C GLU A 333 -84.26 -62.81 41.24
N GLU A 334 -84.18 -64.08 40.84
CA GLU A 334 -84.77 -65.20 41.58
C GLU A 334 -84.08 -65.36 42.95
N GLU A 335 -82.75 -65.28 43.00
CA GLU A 335 -82.00 -65.23 44.27
C GLU A 335 -82.18 -63.91 45.03
N GLU A 336 -82.38 -62.75 44.38
CA GLU A 336 -82.63 -61.46 45.04
C GLU A 336 -84.06 -61.39 45.54
N HIS A 337 -85.05 -61.97 44.88
CA HIS A 337 -86.37 -62.17 45.48
C HIS A 337 -86.28 -63.05 46.76
N GLU A 338 -85.27 -63.91 46.88
CA GLU A 338 -84.90 -64.65 48.10
C GLU A 338 -83.98 -63.87 49.06
N ARG A 339 -83.18 -62.89 48.59
CA ARG A 339 -82.26 -62.07 49.40
C ARG A 339 -82.84 -60.72 49.83
N GLU A 340 -83.81 -60.14 49.14
CA GLU A 340 -84.55 -58.93 49.52
C GLU A 340 -85.37 -59.18 50.78
N LYS A 341 -85.92 -60.41 50.92
CA LYS A 341 -86.44 -60.96 52.18
C LYS A 341 -85.41 -60.91 53.34
N LYS A 342 -84.10 -60.88 53.04
CA LYS A 342 -82.97 -60.92 54.00
C LYS A 342 -82.23 -59.58 54.12
N ILE A 343 -82.28 -58.72 53.09
CA ILE A 343 -81.47 -57.48 52.94
C ILE A 343 -82.35 -56.21 52.99
N ALA A 344 -83.55 -56.31 53.57
CA ALA A 344 -84.17 -55.19 54.31
C ALA A 344 -83.34 -54.74 55.55
N LYS A 345 -82.11 -55.26 55.72
CA LYS A 345 -81.16 -54.98 56.80
C LYS A 345 -79.94 -54.20 56.27
N VAL A 346 -79.92 -52.90 56.59
CA VAL A 346 -78.73 -52.03 56.76
C VAL A 346 -78.02 -51.48 55.50
N LYS A 347 -78.50 -50.29 55.09
CA LYS A 347 -77.79 -49.02 54.78
C LYS A 347 -76.51 -48.96 53.88
N GLN A 348 -76.57 -48.02 52.93
CA GLN A 348 -75.44 -47.46 52.15
C GLN A 348 -74.62 -46.35 52.86
N LYS A 349 -73.36 -46.20 52.41
CA LYS A 349 -72.49 -45.00 52.21
C LYS A 349 -71.21 -45.49 51.49
N GLY A 350 -70.37 -44.74 50.77
CA GLY A 350 -70.24 -43.33 50.37
C GLY A 350 -69.01 -43.17 49.41
N PRO A 351 -68.65 -41.97 48.89
CA PRO A 351 -67.83 -41.82 47.67
C PRO A 351 -66.45 -41.12 47.81
N GLY A 352 -65.64 -41.14 46.73
CA GLY A 352 -64.51 -40.21 46.49
C GLY A 352 -63.43 -40.73 45.50
N VAL A 353 -63.12 -39.97 44.42
CA VAL A 353 -62.08 -40.32 43.41
C VAL A 353 -61.33 -39.05 42.95
N ASN A 354 -60.01 -39.15 42.73
CA ASN A 354 -59.11 -38.05 42.30
C ASN A 354 -59.24 -37.70 40.80
N HIS A 355 -58.72 -36.54 40.41
CA HIS A 355 -58.78 -36.01 39.03
C HIS A 355 -57.72 -36.66 38.10
N PRO A 356 -57.99 -36.90 36.80
CA PRO A 356 -57.13 -37.72 35.93
C PRO A 356 -55.78 -37.13 35.52
N TYR A 357 -55.50 -35.87 35.85
CA TYR A 357 -54.33 -35.13 35.37
C TYR A 357 -53.35 -34.72 36.49
N ASP A 358 -53.62 -35.11 37.75
CA ASP A 358 -52.75 -34.83 38.89
C ASP A 358 -51.66 -35.92 39.04
N SER A 359 -50.72 -35.99 38.08
CA SER A 359 -49.55 -36.88 38.17
C SER A 359 -48.27 -36.13 38.61
N GLY A 360 -47.42 -36.82 39.38
CA GLY A 360 -46.20 -36.24 39.92
C GLY A 360 -45.07 -36.18 38.88
N HIS A 361 -44.49 -35.00 38.68
CA HIS A 361 -43.41 -34.77 37.72
C HIS A 361 -42.05 -34.59 38.42
N VAL A 362 -40.98 -35.24 37.93
CA VAL A 362 -39.66 -35.24 38.61
C VAL A 362 -39.04 -33.85 38.76
N ALA A 363 -39.07 -33.03 37.70
CA ALA A 363 -38.55 -31.66 37.76
C ALA A 363 -39.36 -30.74 38.71
N MET A 364 -40.67 -30.99 38.84
CA MET A 364 -41.54 -30.24 39.77
C MET A 364 -41.26 -30.66 41.22
N THR A 365 -41.00 -31.96 41.44
CA THR A 365 -40.56 -32.50 42.74
C THR A 365 -39.23 -31.87 43.16
N TYR A 366 -38.23 -31.85 42.27
CA TYR A 366 -36.95 -31.17 42.49
C TYR A 366 -37.13 -29.69 42.84
N THR A 367 -37.91 -28.96 42.03
CA THR A 367 -38.13 -27.52 42.22
C THR A 367 -38.85 -27.24 43.55
N GLY A 368 -39.84 -28.05 43.92
CA GLY A 368 -40.54 -27.94 45.21
C GLY A 368 -39.61 -28.12 46.41
N LEU A 369 -38.74 -29.15 46.39
CA LEU A 369 -37.76 -29.38 47.46
C LEU A 369 -36.70 -28.27 47.51
N ALA A 370 -36.22 -27.81 46.35
CA ALA A 370 -35.28 -26.69 46.27
C ALA A 370 -35.86 -25.41 46.88
N CYS A 371 -37.11 -25.06 46.54
CA CYS A 371 -37.82 -23.92 47.12
C CYS A 371 -37.98 -24.05 48.64
N LEU A 372 -38.37 -25.21 49.15
CA LEU A 372 -38.48 -25.47 50.60
C LEU A 372 -37.14 -25.28 51.32
N ILE A 373 -36.04 -25.84 50.79
CA ILE A 373 -34.69 -25.67 51.35
C ILE A 373 -34.23 -24.20 51.32
N ILE A 374 -34.51 -23.49 50.22
CA ILE A 374 -34.16 -22.06 50.09
C ILE A 374 -34.93 -21.20 51.12
N LEU A 375 -36.16 -21.59 51.45
CA LEU A 375 -36.98 -20.97 52.50
C LEU A 375 -36.59 -21.41 53.93
N GLY A 376 -35.67 -22.38 54.08
CA GLY A 376 -35.19 -22.88 55.37
C GLY A 376 -36.07 -23.96 56.02
N ASP A 377 -36.92 -24.63 55.26
CA ASP A 377 -37.72 -25.78 55.72
C ASP A 377 -36.83 -27.02 55.93
N ASP A 378 -37.17 -27.86 56.92
CA ASP A 378 -36.41 -29.06 57.30
C ASP A 378 -36.84 -30.34 56.53
N LEU A 379 -37.81 -30.22 55.64
CA LEU A 379 -38.43 -31.30 54.86
C LEU A 379 -39.06 -32.41 55.74
N SER A 380 -39.33 -32.15 57.03
CA SER A 380 -39.96 -33.12 57.94
C SER A 380 -41.38 -33.49 57.52
N ARG A 381 -42.09 -32.55 56.88
CA ARG A 381 -43.47 -32.68 56.39
C ARG A 381 -43.57 -33.30 54.99
N VAL A 382 -42.45 -33.45 54.28
CA VAL A 382 -42.41 -34.07 52.95
C VAL A 382 -42.52 -35.58 53.10
N ASN A 383 -43.40 -36.21 52.33
CA ASN A 383 -43.46 -37.67 52.26
C ASN A 383 -42.28 -38.23 51.45
N LYS A 384 -41.10 -38.30 52.09
CA LYS A 384 -39.83 -38.72 51.49
C LYS A 384 -39.94 -40.10 50.82
N GLN A 385 -40.66 -41.04 51.45
CA GLN A 385 -40.86 -42.39 50.93
C GLN A 385 -41.66 -42.39 49.63
N ALA A 386 -42.73 -41.59 49.51
CA ALA A 386 -43.47 -41.44 48.27
C ALA A 386 -42.61 -40.79 47.16
N CYS A 387 -41.79 -39.78 47.48
CA CYS A 387 -40.88 -39.17 46.52
C CYS A 387 -39.83 -40.18 45.99
N LEU A 388 -39.21 -40.97 46.87
CA LEU A 388 -38.20 -41.97 46.49
C LEU A 388 -38.82 -43.15 45.71
N ALA A 389 -40.01 -43.61 46.10
CA ALA A 389 -40.76 -44.62 45.34
C ALA A 389 -41.15 -44.10 43.95
N GLY A 390 -41.56 -42.84 43.85
CA GLY A 390 -41.82 -42.15 42.57
C GLY A 390 -40.59 -42.11 41.68
N LEU A 391 -39.44 -41.65 42.20
CA LEU A 391 -38.16 -41.67 41.45
C LEU A 391 -37.82 -43.07 40.92
N LYS A 392 -37.93 -44.09 41.78
CA LYS A 392 -37.58 -45.46 41.43
C LYS A 392 -38.49 -46.05 40.34
N ALA A 393 -39.75 -45.62 40.28
CA ALA A 393 -40.69 -46.00 39.21
C ALA A 393 -40.43 -45.25 37.89
N LEU A 394 -39.72 -44.11 37.93
CA LEU A 394 -39.38 -43.31 36.75
C LEU A 394 -38.05 -43.71 36.09
N GLN A 395 -37.18 -44.45 36.78
CA GLN A 395 -35.89 -44.87 36.22
C GLN A 395 -36.04 -46.01 35.21
N LEU A 396 -35.34 -45.88 34.08
CA LEU A 396 -35.32 -46.87 33.01
C LEU A 396 -34.13 -47.82 33.10
N GLU A 397 -34.22 -48.93 32.38
CA GLU A 397 -33.18 -49.96 32.32
C GLU A 397 -31.83 -49.46 31.79
N ASP A 398 -31.82 -48.42 30.97
CA ASP A 398 -30.60 -47.76 30.51
C ASP A 398 -30.00 -46.77 31.52
N GLY A 399 -30.67 -46.52 32.66
CA GLY A 399 -30.26 -45.59 33.70
C GLY A 399 -30.77 -44.16 33.54
N SER A 400 -31.44 -43.85 32.43
CA SER A 400 -32.17 -42.59 32.26
C SER A 400 -33.46 -42.55 33.09
N PHE A 401 -34.16 -41.42 33.07
CA PHE A 401 -35.40 -41.22 33.82
C PHE A 401 -36.49 -40.64 32.91
N TYR A 402 -37.71 -41.16 33.02
CA TYR A 402 -38.89 -40.42 32.61
C TYR A 402 -39.22 -39.30 33.61
N ALA A 403 -40.01 -38.34 33.14
CA ALA A 403 -40.47 -37.21 33.91
C ALA A 403 -41.75 -37.51 34.69
N VAL A 404 -42.63 -38.37 34.13
CA VAL A 404 -43.91 -38.81 34.67
C VAL A 404 -44.12 -40.32 34.44
N PRO A 405 -44.92 -41.03 35.26
CA PRO A 405 -45.09 -42.48 35.15
C PRO A 405 -45.70 -42.96 33.83
N GLU A 406 -46.46 -42.10 33.15
CA GLU A 406 -47.09 -42.38 31.86
C GLU A 406 -46.09 -42.37 30.67
N GLY A 407 -44.84 -41.97 30.93
CA GLY A 407 -43.76 -41.86 29.94
C GLY A 407 -43.54 -40.42 29.43
N SER A 408 -42.30 -40.13 29.01
CA SER A 408 -41.90 -38.82 28.48
C SER A 408 -40.62 -38.92 27.63
N GLU A 409 -40.02 -37.79 27.28
CA GLU A 409 -38.58 -37.72 26.95
C GLU A 409 -37.71 -38.19 28.15
N ASN A 410 -36.51 -38.71 27.90
CA ASN A 410 -35.65 -39.35 28.91
C ASN A 410 -34.19 -38.83 28.92
N ASP A 411 -34.04 -37.51 28.92
CA ASP A 411 -32.73 -36.86 28.85
C ASP A 411 -32.06 -36.58 30.22
N MET A 412 -30.84 -36.02 30.15
CA MET A 412 -29.97 -35.75 31.29
C MET A 412 -30.57 -34.82 32.36
N ARG A 413 -31.55 -33.98 32.02
CA ARG A 413 -32.22 -33.07 32.97
C ARG A 413 -32.94 -33.84 34.07
N PHE A 414 -33.56 -34.98 33.74
CA PHE A 414 -34.28 -35.79 34.73
C PHE A 414 -33.33 -36.62 35.59
N VAL A 415 -32.20 -37.07 35.04
CA VAL A 415 -31.11 -37.67 35.82
C VAL A 415 -30.56 -36.67 36.85
N TYR A 416 -30.32 -35.41 36.44
CA TYR A 416 -29.93 -34.34 37.36
C TYR A 416 -31.00 -34.08 38.43
N CYS A 417 -32.29 -33.99 38.05
CA CYS A 417 -33.37 -33.79 39.03
C CYS A 417 -33.46 -34.93 40.05
N ALA A 418 -33.37 -36.19 39.60
CA ALA A 418 -33.40 -37.37 40.46
C ALA A 418 -32.22 -37.40 41.44
N ALA A 419 -31.00 -37.12 40.95
CA ALA A 419 -29.81 -37.03 41.79
C ALA A 419 -29.92 -35.89 42.83
N CYS A 420 -30.44 -34.73 42.44
CA CYS A 420 -30.67 -33.61 43.35
C CYS A 420 -31.72 -33.93 44.43
N ILE A 421 -32.83 -34.59 44.07
CA ILE A 421 -33.84 -35.04 45.04
C ILE A 421 -33.23 -36.05 46.03
N CYS A 422 -32.49 -37.05 45.56
CA CYS A 422 -31.81 -38.02 46.43
C CYS A 422 -30.83 -37.33 47.40
N TYR A 423 -30.04 -36.38 46.90
CA TYR A 423 -29.13 -35.56 47.72
C TYR A 423 -29.89 -34.72 48.77
N MET A 424 -30.93 -33.99 48.37
CA MET A 424 -31.74 -33.15 49.26
C MET A 424 -32.46 -33.94 50.35
N LEU A 425 -32.95 -35.14 50.02
CA LEU A 425 -33.58 -36.04 50.99
C LEU A 425 -32.57 -36.83 51.83
N SER A 426 -31.28 -36.77 51.48
CA SER A 426 -30.18 -37.56 52.06
C SER A 426 -30.38 -39.09 51.96
N ASP A 427 -31.04 -39.54 50.89
CA ASP A 427 -31.35 -40.94 50.63
C ASP A 427 -31.25 -41.24 49.13
N TRP A 428 -30.38 -42.17 48.77
CA TRP A 428 -30.11 -42.58 47.38
C TRP A 428 -30.84 -43.87 46.97
N SER A 429 -31.69 -44.45 47.84
CA SER A 429 -32.45 -45.68 47.55
C SER A 429 -33.52 -45.52 46.45
N GLY A 430 -33.87 -44.27 46.11
CA GLY A 430 -34.78 -43.91 45.02
C GLY A 430 -34.20 -44.07 43.62
N MET A 431 -32.93 -44.47 43.46
CA MET A 431 -32.26 -44.61 42.17
C MET A 431 -31.21 -45.74 42.19
N ASP A 432 -31.16 -46.55 41.13
CA ASP A 432 -29.97 -47.32 40.76
C ASP A 432 -28.88 -46.33 40.29
N VAL A 433 -28.05 -45.92 41.24
CA VAL A 433 -26.94 -44.98 41.02
C VAL A 433 -25.94 -45.51 40.00
N LYS A 434 -25.75 -46.83 39.90
CA LYS A 434 -24.80 -47.42 38.96
C LYS A 434 -25.31 -47.27 37.52
N LYS A 435 -26.57 -47.63 37.25
CA LYS A 435 -27.19 -47.43 35.94
C LYS A 435 -27.19 -45.94 35.55
N ALA A 436 -27.51 -45.05 36.48
CA ALA A 436 -27.49 -43.60 36.21
C ALA A 436 -26.08 -43.08 35.83
N ILE A 437 -25.03 -43.56 36.52
CA ILE A 437 -23.64 -43.25 36.16
C ILE A 437 -23.29 -43.84 34.77
N ASP A 438 -23.71 -45.06 34.47
CA ASP A 438 -23.48 -45.69 33.16
C ASP A 438 -24.23 -45.00 32.02
N TYR A 439 -25.42 -44.43 32.28
CA TYR A 439 -26.11 -43.52 31.35
C TYR A 439 -25.30 -42.25 31.12
N ILE A 440 -24.92 -41.54 32.19
CA ILE A 440 -24.12 -40.29 32.11
C ILE A 440 -22.84 -40.51 31.29
N ARG A 441 -22.13 -41.63 31.51
CA ARG A 441 -20.91 -42.00 30.75
C ARG A 441 -21.19 -42.17 29.25
N ARG A 442 -22.31 -42.79 28.86
CA ARG A 442 -22.67 -43.03 27.45
C ARG A 442 -23.10 -41.78 26.71
N SER A 443 -23.67 -40.79 27.40
CA SER A 443 -24.05 -39.50 26.81
C SER A 443 -22.87 -38.56 26.53
N MET A 444 -21.62 -39.05 26.58
CA MET A 444 -20.40 -38.25 26.43
C MET A 444 -19.71 -38.45 25.09
N LEU A 445 -19.39 -37.34 24.43
CA LEU A 445 -18.83 -37.34 23.07
C LEU A 445 -17.30 -37.53 23.00
N LEU A 446 -16.57 -37.68 24.12
CA LEU A 446 -15.17 -38.16 24.19
C LEU A 446 -14.74 -38.46 25.65
N GLU A 447 -13.85 -39.43 25.81
CA GLU A 447 -13.50 -40.10 27.08
C GLU A 447 -12.76 -39.22 28.12
N VAL A 448 -13.26 -39.24 29.38
CA VAL A 448 -12.55 -39.12 30.70
C VAL A 448 -11.82 -37.76 30.94
N PHE A 449 -11.78 -37.13 32.13
CA PHE A 449 -11.29 -37.50 33.47
C PHE A 449 -12.03 -36.71 34.58
N GLN A 450 -12.73 -37.32 35.54
CA GLN A 450 -12.73 -38.74 35.93
C GLN A 450 -13.85 -39.57 35.28
N TYR A 451 -14.90 -38.90 34.80
CA TYR A 451 -15.82 -39.45 33.78
C TYR A 451 -16.12 -38.44 32.67
N THR A 452 -15.91 -37.14 32.90
CA THR A 452 -16.08 -36.03 31.94
C THR A 452 -14.74 -35.37 31.61
N ASN A 453 -14.50 -34.96 30.37
CA ASN A 453 -13.27 -34.25 29.99
C ASN A 453 -13.39 -32.74 30.27
N PHE A 454 -12.83 -32.27 31.39
CA PHE A 454 -12.95 -30.87 31.82
C PHE A 454 -12.39 -29.86 30.81
N GLU A 455 -11.26 -30.14 30.17
CA GLU A 455 -10.65 -29.24 29.19
C GLU A 455 -11.50 -29.10 27.93
N LYS A 456 -12.01 -30.22 27.39
CA LYS A 456 -12.93 -30.20 26.24
C LYS A 456 -14.25 -29.51 26.58
N ASN A 457 -14.82 -29.77 27.76
CA ASN A 457 -16.04 -29.10 28.22
C ASN A 457 -15.83 -27.59 28.36
N ARG A 458 -14.71 -27.16 28.96
CA ARG A 458 -14.32 -25.76 29.06
C ARG A 458 -14.15 -25.12 27.69
N ASN A 459 -13.40 -25.75 26.80
CA ASN A 459 -13.15 -25.24 25.45
C ASN A 459 -14.44 -25.17 24.61
N TYR A 460 -15.34 -26.14 24.77
CA TYR A 460 -16.67 -26.10 24.15
C TYR A 460 -17.52 -24.94 24.69
N ILE A 461 -17.62 -24.76 26.01
CA ILE A 461 -18.36 -23.63 26.60
C ILE A 461 -17.77 -22.29 26.12
N LEU A 462 -16.44 -22.14 26.10
CA LEU A 462 -15.79 -20.93 25.56
C LEU A 462 -15.99 -20.75 24.05
N SER A 463 -16.26 -21.82 23.29
CA SER A 463 -16.60 -21.72 21.86
C SER A 463 -18.03 -21.24 21.60
N THR A 464 -18.94 -21.30 22.58
CA THR A 464 -20.28 -20.71 22.48
C THR A 464 -20.34 -19.27 23.02
N GLN A 465 -19.21 -18.69 23.42
CA GLN A 465 -19.13 -17.32 23.92
C GLN A 465 -19.20 -16.30 22.77
N ASP A 466 -20.17 -15.39 22.82
CA ASP A 466 -20.23 -14.25 21.90
C ASP A 466 -19.21 -13.18 22.31
N ARG A 467 -18.34 -12.78 21.38
CA ARG A 467 -17.26 -11.81 21.62
C ARG A 467 -17.66 -10.35 21.41
N LEU A 468 -18.81 -10.09 20.78
CA LEU A 468 -19.29 -8.76 20.43
C LEU A 468 -20.30 -8.25 21.47
N VAL A 469 -21.31 -9.06 21.80
CA VAL A 469 -22.36 -8.69 22.79
C VAL A 469 -22.16 -9.34 24.16
N GLY A 470 -21.30 -10.36 24.25
CA GLY A 470 -21.09 -11.12 25.49
C GLY A 470 -22.17 -12.19 25.73
N GLY A 471 -21.98 -12.96 26.80
CA GLY A 471 -22.83 -14.12 27.12
C GLY A 471 -22.41 -15.40 26.40
N PHE A 472 -23.19 -16.47 26.61
CA PHE A 472 -22.97 -17.78 25.99
C PHE A 472 -24.25 -18.25 25.29
N ALA A 473 -24.07 -18.90 24.16
CA ALA A 473 -25.13 -19.49 23.35
C ALA A 473 -25.26 -21.01 23.59
N LYS A 474 -26.35 -21.60 23.07
CA LYS A 474 -26.59 -23.05 23.09
C LYS A 474 -25.56 -23.86 22.31
N TRP A 475 -25.17 -23.33 21.15
CA TRP A 475 -24.21 -23.91 20.21
C TRP A 475 -23.21 -22.82 19.79
N PRO A 476 -22.04 -23.20 19.23
CA PRO A 476 -21.21 -22.25 18.48
C PRO A 476 -22.02 -21.54 17.38
N ASP A 477 -21.63 -20.31 17.06
CA ASP A 477 -22.24 -19.47 16.01
C ASP A 477 -23.76 -19.21 16.15
N SER A 478 -24.33 -19.45 17.34
CA SER A 478 -25.71 -19.13 17.70
C SER A 478 -25.80 -17.88 18.57
N HIS A 479 -26.97 -17.24 18.65
CA HIS A 479 -27.17 -16.09 19.53
C HIS A 479 -27.08 -16.47 21.02
N PRO A 480 -26.42 -15.65 21.86
CA PRO A 480 -26.38 -15.87 23.30
C PRO A 480 -27.72 -15.55 23.96
N ASP A 481 -28.02 -16.25 25.05
CA ASP A 481 -29.21 -16.00 25.87
C ASP A 481 -28.92 -16.19 27.36
N ALA A 482 -29.81 -15.68 28.22
CA ALA A 482 -29.61 -15.70 29.66
C ALA A 482 -29.56 -17.11 30.27
N LEU A 483 -30.22 -18.11 29.66
CA LEU A 483 -30.27 -19.48 30.17
C LEU A 483 -28.94 -20.19 29.92
N HIS A 484 -28.43 -20.13 28.69
CA HIS A 484 -27.16 -20.75 28.33
C HIS A 484 -25.96 -19.95 28.90
N ALA A 485 -26.06 -18.63 29.02
CA ALA A 485 -25.09 -17.83 29.78
C ALA A 485 -25.00 -18.28 31.25
N TYR A 486 -26.15 -18.48 31.92
CA TYR A 486 -26.19 -18.94 33.30
C TYR A 486 -25.60 -20.34 33.47
N PHE A 487 -26.06 -21.32 32.68
CA PHE A 487 -25.56 -22.70 32.77
C PHE A 487 -24.11 -22.85 32.31
N GLY A 488 -23.64 -22.05 31.34
CA GLY A 488 -22.23 -21.99 30.95
C GLY A 488 -21.33 -21.53 32.10
N ILE A 489 -21.69 -20.43 32.78
CA ILE A 489 -20.97 -19.92 33.96
C ILE A 489 -21.02 -20.93 35.13
N CYS A 490 -22.17 -21.56 35.37
CA CYS A 490 -22.27 -22.61 36.40
C CYS A 490 -21.40 -23.82 36.06
N GLY A 491 -21.36 -24.25 34.79
CA GLY A 491 -20.48 -25.32 34.31
C GLY A 491 -19.00 -25.00 34.54
N LEU A 492 -18.55 -23.80 34.16
CA LEU A 492 -17.18 -23.34 34.41
C LEU A 492 -16.86 -23.26 35.91
N SER A 493 -17.80 -22.80 36.75
CA SER A 493 -17.65 -22.78 38.21
C SER A 493 -17.49 -24.18 38.81
N LEU A 494 -18.28 -25.16 38.34
CA LEU A 494 -18.19 -26.56 38.76
C LEU A 494 -16.90 -27.26 38.29
N ILE A 495 -16.35 -26.84 37.15
CA ILE A 495 -15.02 -27.27 36.66
C ILE A 495 -13.87 -26.66 37.50
N GLY A 496 -14.14 -25.58 38.25
CA GLY A 496 -13.13 -24.89 39.06
C GLY A 496 -12.40 -23.77 38.33
N GLU A 497 -13.01 -23.17 37.31
CA GLU A 497 -12.43 -22.06 36.55
C GLU A 497 -12.06 -20.87 37.46
N GLY A 498 -10.88 -20.31 37.24
CA GLY A 498 -10.38 -19.17 38.02
C GLY A 498 -11.31 -17.96 37.98
N ASN A 499 -11.35 -17.21 39.08
CA ASN A 499 -12.16 -15.99 39.28
C ASN A 499 -13.69 -16.19 39.30
N LEU A 500 -14.21 -17.42 39.16
CA LEU A 500 -15.63 -17.71 39.39
C LEU A 500 -15.91 -18.07 40.86
N ARG A 501 -17.08 -17.68 41.36
CA ARG A 501 -17.57 -18.09 42.69
C ARG A 501 -18.14 -19.50 42.61
N LYS A 502 -17.86 -20.34 43.62
CA LYS A 502 -18.34 -21.72 43.68
C LYS A 502 -19.87 -21.78 43.67
N VAL A 503 -20.42 -22.68 42.86
CA VAL A 503 -21.85 -22.99 42.78
C VAL A 503 -22.14 -24.28 43.57
N HIS A 504 -23.27 -24.32 44.29
CA HIS A 504 -23.76 -25.51 44.99
C HIS A 504 -24.50 -26.43 44.00
N PRO A 505 -23.99 -27.63 43.67
CA PRO A 505 -24.48 -28.43 42.54
C PRO A 505 -25.98 -28.71 42.58
N ALA A 506 -26.54 -29.06 43.74
CA ALA A 506 -27.95 -29.45 43.84
C ALA A 506 -28.95 -28.27 43.94
N LEU A 507 -28.48 -27.04 44.16
CA LEU A 507 -29.34 -25.84 44.13
C LEU A 507 -29.06 -24.97 42.90
N ASN A 508 -27.94 -25.24 42.22
CA ASN A 508 -27.34 -24.42 41.17
C ASN A 508 -27.19 -22.93 41.54
N LEU A 509 -27.07 -22.59 42.83
CA LEU A 509 -26.91 -21.24 43.36
C LEU A 509 -25.49 -21.02 43.91
N ARG A 510 -25.09 -19.75 44.09
CA ARG A 510 -23.82 -19.39 44.73
C ARG A 510 -23.70 -20.01 46.13
N ASN A 511 -22.56 -20.64 46.41
CA ASN A 511 -22.20 -21.09 47.75
C ASN A 511 -21.49 -19.95 48.54
N GLU A 512 -21.85 -19.76 49.80
CA GLU A 512 -21.23 -18.83 50.75
C GLU A 512 -20.42 -19.66 51.77
N ASP A 513 -19.08 -19.58 51.68
CA ASP A 513 -18.06 -20.23 52.50
C ASP A 513 -17.99 -21.78 52.59
N PRO A 514 -16.79 -22.38 52.48
CA PRO A 514 -16.60 -23.83 52.60
C PRO A 514 -16.68 -24.37 54.04
N LEU A 515 -16.84 -23.50 55.05
CA LEU A 515 -16.81 -23.83 56.47
C LEU A 515 -18.18 -24.11 57.11
N ASN A 516 -19.28 -23.93 56.38
CA ASN A 516 -20.65 -24.12 56.91
C ASN A 516 -21.48 -25.16 56.14
N LEU A 517 -20.86 -25.90 55.21
CA LEU A 517 -21.52 -26.95 54.44
C LEU A 517 -21.01 -28.37 54.79
N SER A 518 -20.65 -28.59 56.05
CA SER A 518 -20.62 -29.95 56.60
C SER A 518 -22.05 -30.46 56.74
N ILE A 519 -22.36 -31.60 56.14
CA ILE A 519 -23.58 -32.35 56.45
C ILE A 519 -23.47 -32.80 57.91
N LEU A 520 -24.04 -32.02 58.83
CA LEU A 520 -24.15 -32.42 60.23
C LEU A 520 -25.19 -33.56 60.34
N PRO A 521 -25.00 -34.60 61.17
CA PRO A 521 -25.83 -35.81 61.16
C PRO A 521 -27.29 -35.65 61.68
N SER A 522 -27.85 -34.44 61.63
CA SER A 522 -29.03 -34.04 62.40
C SER A 522 -29.97 -33.07 61.66
N GLY A 523 -30.00 -33.10 60.33
CA GLY A 523 -31.14 -32.61 59.52
C GLY A 523 -31.40 -31.09 59.50
N ARG A 524 -30.47 -30.24 59.96
CA ARG A 524 -30.58 -28.78 59.85
C ARG A 524 -29.73 -28.24 58.70
N ILE A 525 -30.35 -27.85 57.60
CA ILE A 525 -29.70 -27.08 56.53
C ILE A 525 -29.74 -25.60 56.94
N GLY A 526 -28.67 -25.13 57.59
CA GLY A 526 -28.56 -23.76 58.12
C GLY A 526 -28.26 -22.68 57.08
N THR A 527 -29.00 -22.61 55.98
CA THR A 527 -28.74 -21.64 54.90
C THR A 527 -29.20 -20.23 55.24
N LYS A 528 -28.28 -19.35 55.68
CA LYS A 528 -28.51 -17.90 55.67
C LYS A 528 -28.39 -17.33 54.24
N ILE A 529 -29.35 -17.69 53.39
CA ILE A 529 -29.46 -17.10 52.04
C ILE A 529 -29.94 -15.65 52.18
N ARG A 530 -29.04 -14.68 51.99
CA ARG A 530 -29.43 -13.29 51.78
C ARG A 530 -30.03 -13.13 50.38
N ILE A 531 -31.34 -13.26 50.27
CA ILE A 531 -32.08 -12.75 49.12
C ILE A 531 -31.92 -11.23 49.13
N PHE A 532 -31.27 -10.67 48.11
CA PHE A 532 -31.23 -9.22 47.92
C PHE A 532 -32.62 -8.75 47.51
N SER A 533 -33.38 -8.18 48.45
CA SER A 533 -34.61 -7.47 48.14
C SER A 533 -34.27 -6.17 47.42
N VAL A 534 -34.46 -6.15 46.09
CA VAL A 534 -34.51 -4.88 45.35
C VAL A 534 -35.85 -4.24 45.67
N THR A 535 -35.89 -3.47 46.75
CA THR A 535 -36.99 -2.53 47.01
C THR A 535 -36.96 -1.47 45.92
N ALA A 536 -37.91 -1.54 44.98
CA ALA A 536 -38.13 -0.49 44.00
C ALA A 536 -38.55 0.79 44.74
N ASN A 537 -37.60 1.72 44.89
CA ASN A 537 -37.88 3.00 45.53
C ASN A 537 -38.55 3.93 44.50
N GLU A 538 -39.85 4.16 44.67
CA GLU A 538 -40.69 4.90 43.73
C GLU A 538 -40.53 6.42 43.92
N GLU A 539 -39.36 6.95 43.58
CA GLU A 539 -39.07 8.38 43.71
C GLU A 539 -39.47 9.18 42.47
N ARG A 540 -40.34 10.18 42.70
CA ARG A 540 -40.89 11.07 41.69
C ARG A 540 -39.81 11.95 41.06
N ARG A 541 -39.91 12.12 39.74
CA ARG A 541 -39.25 13.21 38.99
C ARG A 541 -39.56 14.56 39.62
N THR A 542 -38.52 15.30 40.02
CA THR A 542 -38.47 16.76 39.88
C THR A 542 -37.09 17.21 39.43
N GLN A 543 -37.06 18.21 38.56
CA GLN A 543 -35.84 18.77 37.97
C GLN A 543 -35.07 19.58 39.01
N ARG A 544 -33.73 19.46 39.02
CA ARG A 544 -32.81 20.62 39.01
C ARG A 544 -31.36 20.22 38.73
N SER A 545 -30.64 21.19 38.18
CA SER A 545 -29.27 21.11 37.68
C SER A 545 -28.22 21.43 38.75
N VAL A 546 -26.96 21.14 38.38
CA VAL A 546 -25.65 21.68 38.86
C VAL A 546 -24.72 20.56 39.39
N PRO A 547 -23.44 20.48 38.96
CA PRO A 547 -22.59 19.30 39.13
C PRO A 547 -21.59 19.44 40.30
N ILE A 548 -21.13 18.32 40.86
CA ILE A 548 -20.00 18.28 41.83
C ILE A 548 -19.07 17.10 41.52
N HIS A 549 -17.77 17.34 41.68
CA HIS A 549 -16.66 16.45 41.36
C HIS A 549 -16.64 15.11 42.11
N PHE A 550 -16.16 14.05 41.44
CA PHE A 550 -15.48 12.94 42.11
C PHE A 550 -14.03 13.33 42.41
N ASN A 551 -13.70 13.52 43.68
CA ASN A 551 -12.32 13.39 44.14
C ASN A 551 -12.06 11.91 44.46
N LEU A 552 -10.93 11.37 44.01
CA LEU A 552 -10.38 10.17 44.64
C LEU A 552 -9.91 10.55 46.05
N VAL A 553 -10.32 9.76 47.04
CA VAL A 553 -9.65 9.66 48.33
C VAL A 553 -9.41 8.18 48.58
N GLU A 554 -8.15 7.76 48.48
CA GLU A 554 -7.70 6.60 49.24
C GLU A 554 -7.72 6.99 50.71
N GLU A 555 -8.37 6.21 51.57
CA GLU A 555 -8.08 6.27 53.00
C GLU A 555 -7.90 4.88 53.61
N LYS A 556 -6.89 4.79 54.47
CA LYS A 556 -6.38 3.55 55.04
C LYS A 556 -7.04 3.24 56.37
N CYS A 557 -7.05 1.95 56.69
CA CYS A 557 -7.10 1.32 58.00
C CYS A 557 -7.09 2.25 59.24
N GLY A 558 -8.13 2.14 60.08
CA GLY A 558 -8.16 2.69 61.45
C GLY A 558 -8.21 1.56 62.48
N VAL A 559 -7.34 1.63 63.50
CA VAL A 559 -7.26 0.71 64.65
C VAL A 559 -7.33 1.52 65.94
N GLN A 560 -8.21 1.12 66.87
CA GLN A 560 -8.11 1.26 68.35
C GLN A 560 -9.28 0.44 68.97
N GLU A 561 -9.11 -0.52 69.90
CA GLU A 561 -8.70 -0.45 71.33
C GLU A 561 -9.75 0.25 72.24
N ILE A 562 -10.13 -0.18 73.46
CA ILE A 562 -9.66 -1.21 74.44
C ILE A 562 -10.91 -1.87 75.10
N THR A 563 -10.98 -3.12 75.62
CA THR A 563 -10.83 -3.49 77.07
C THR A 563 -11.23 -4.97 77.37
N ILE A 564 -10.69 -5.54 78.47
CA ILE A 564 -10.60 -6.97 78.84
C ILE A 564 -11.58 -7.39 79.96
N SER A 565 -12.09 -8.64 79.94
CA SER A 565 -12.35 -9.55 81.10
C SER A 565 -13.00 -10.87 80.59
N ASN A 566 -12.82 -12.06 81.18
CA ASN A 566 -12.02 -12.49 82.33
C ASN A 566 -11.54 -13.96 82.16
N VAL A 567 -10.60 -14.41 83.02
CA VAL A 567 -9.90 -15.71 82.93
C VAL A 567 -10.63 -16.85 83.67
N GLN A 568 -10.58 -18.08 83.14
CA GLN A 568 -10.43 -19.29 83.98
C GLN A 568 -9.75 -20.46 83.24
N GLN A 569 -8.80 -21.10 83.92
CA GLN A 569 -7.95 -22.19 83.42
C GLN A 569 -8.53 -23.59 83.76
N ALA A 570 -8.07 -24.62 83.04
CA ALA A 570 -8.03 -26.00 83.54
C ALA A 570 -6.63 -26.59 83.23
N PRO A 571 -6.06 -27.47 84.09
CA PRO A 571 -4.63 -27.77 84.07
C PRO A 571 -4.22 -29.06 83.34
N LEU A 572 -2.98 -29.01 82.82
CA LEU A 572 -2.06 -30.09 82.42
C LEU A 572 -2.59 -31.17 81.45
#